data_AF-A0A7Z0DRC4-F1
#
_entry.id   AF-A0A7Z0DRC4-F1
#
_cell.length_a   1.000
_cell.length_b   1.000
_cell.length_c   1.000
_cell.angle_alpha   90.00
_cell.angle_beta   90.00
_cell.angle_gamma   90.00
#
_symmetry.space_group_name_H-M   'P 1'
#
loop_
_entity.id
_entity.type
_entity.pdbx_description
1 polymer ?
#
loop_
_entity_poly.entity_id
_entity_poly.type
_entity_poly.pdbx_seq_one_letter_code
_entity_poly.pdbx_strand_id
1 'polypeptide(L)'
;MHAVSGSVDLGSHPVRSVAVLTDGAATLVERHGRTWEHLFDILDLGPDELVRRTRVADEGATVELRGKRLDDATAVLCRFVDTDIP
;
A
#
# COMPACT_ATOMS: atom_id res chain seq x y z
N MET A 1 13.02 -16.61 10.21
CA MET A 1 12.12 -15.46 10.45
C MET A 1 13.01 -14.30 10.83
N HIS A 2 13.11 -13.29 9.98
CA HIS A 2 13.89 -12.08 10.26
C HIS A 2 12.90 -10.93 10.34
N ALA A 3 12.91 -10.20 11.45
CA ALA A 3 12.19 -8.94 11.56
C ALA A 3 13.14 -7.83 11.08
N VAL A 4 12.70 -7.05 10.10
CA VAL A 4 13.37 -5.80 9.74
C VAL A 4 12.73 -4.71 10.59
N SER A 5 13.56 -3.90 11.24
CA SER A 5 13.11 -2.73 11.98
C SER A 5 13.87 -1.50 11.50
N GLY A 6 13.21 -0.36 11.61
CA GLY A 6 13.78 0.95 11.29
C GLY A 6 13.00 2.01 12.05
N SER A 7 13.60 3.18 12.20
CA SER A 7 12.97 4.35 12.79
C SER A 7 13.21 5.57 11.91
N VAL A 8 12.25 6.47 11.92
CA VAL A 8 12.37 7.79 11.29
C VAL A 8 11.97 8.83 12.33
N ASP A 9 12.76 9.89 12.43
CA ASP A 9 12.42 11.04 13.26
C ASP A 9 11.40 11.91 12.53
N LEU A 10 10.19 11.97 13.09
CA LEU A 10 9.08 12.74 12.53
C LEU A 10 9.28 14.25 12.68
N GLY A 11 10.14 14.72 13.60
CA GLY A 11 10.39 16.14 13.81
C GLY A 11 11.23 16.78 12.70
N SER A 12 12.20 16.04 12.16
CA SER A 12 13.02 16.49 11.03
C SER A 12 12.43 16.11 9.66
N HIS A 13 11.63 15.04 9.61
CA HIS A 13 11.01 14.55 8.38
C HIS A 13 9.52 14.31 8.63
N PRO A 14 8.66 15.31 8.41
CA PRO A 14 7.24 15.18 8.70
C PRO A 14 6.63 14.12 7.79
N VAL A 15 6.15 13.03 8.39
CA VAL A 15 5.41 11.97 7.72
C VAL A 15 3.92 12.27 7.85
N ARG A 16 3.22 12.41 6.72
CA ARG A 16 1.77 12.70 6.70
C ARG A 16 0.91 11.46 6.84
N SER A 17 1.43 10.32 6.40
CA SER A 17 0.69 9.06 6.38
C SER A 17 1.61 7.85 6.34
N VAL A 18 1.14 6.75 6.90
CA VAL A 18 1.78 5.43 6.86
C VAL A 18 0.74 4.41 6.42
N ALA A 19 1.16 3.48 5.56
CA ALA A 19 0.33 2.38 5.14
C ALA A 19 0.95 1.04 5.55
N VAL A 20 0.11 0.08 5.93
CA VAL A 20 0.48 -1.32 6.14
C VAL A 20 -0.30 -2.17 5.15
N LEU A 21 0.41 -2.99 4.39
CA LEU A 21 -0.12 -3.77 3.28
C LEU A 21 0.23 -5.25 3.48
N THR A 22 -0.66 -6.14 3.05
CA THR A 22 -0.26 -7.53 2.76
C THR A 22 0.46 -7.59 1.41
N ASP A 23 1.22 -8.65 1.18
CA ASP A 23 1.83 -8.94 -0.14
C ASP A 23 0.78 -8.89 -1.26
N GLY A 24 -0.43 -9.41 -1.01
CA GLY A 24 -1.56 -9.35 -1.93
C GLY A 24 -2.03 -7.92 -2.25
N ALA A 25 -1.90 -6.95 -1.34
CA ALA A 25 -2.21 -5.55 -1.64
C ALA A 25 -1.04 -4.81 -2.32
N ALA A 26 0.19 -5.26 -2.11
CA ALA A 26 1.40 -4.69 -2.72
C ALA A 26 1.62 -5.10 -4.19
N THR A 27 0.85 -6.07 -4.72
CA THR A 27 1.00 -6.59 -6.09
C THR A 27 0.89 -5.50 -7.16
N LEU A 28 0.13 -4.43 -6.93
CA LEU A 28 0.06 -3.30 -7.86
C LEU A 28 1.44 -2.71 -8.17
N VAL A 29 2.30 -2.61 -7.16
CA VAL A 29 3.67 -2.12 -7.31
C VAL A 29 4.58 -3.24 -7.81
N GLU A 30 4.54 -4.38 -7.11
CA GLU A 30 5.50 -5.46 -7.34
C GLU A 30 5.33 -6.18 -8.68
N ARG A 31 4.09 -6.29 -9.17
CA ARG A 31 3.73 -7.12 -10.34
C ARG A 31 3.11 -6.33 -11.47
N HIS A 32 2.34 -5.28 -11.15
CA HIS A 32 1.61 -4.46 -12.15
C HIS A 32 2.30 -3.14 -12.50
N GLY A 33 3.55 -2.96 -12.04
CA GLY A 33 4.42 -1.86 -12.44
C GLY A 33 3.94 -0.48 -11.99
N ARG A 34 3.10 -0.39 -10.96
CA ARG A 34 2.76 0.89 -10.31
C ARG A 34 3.91 1.34 -9.42
N THR A 35 3.97 2.64 -9.16
CA THR A 35 4.94 3.18 -8.20
C THR A 35 4.30 3.28 -6.81
N TRP A 36 5.14 3.42 -5.78
CA TRP A 36 4.65 3.62 -4.41
C TRP A 36 3.90 4.94 -4.26
N GLU A 37 4.29 5.99 -4.98
CA GLU A 37 3.60 7.28 -5.01
C GLU A 37 2.17 7.12 -5.53
N HIS A 38 1.98 6.43 -6.67
CA HIS A 38 0.64 6.16 -7.19
C HIS A 38 -0.17 5.28 -6.23
N LEU A 39 0.47 4.35 -5.51
CA LEU A 39 -0.23 3.58 -4.48
C LEU A 39 -0.79 4.50 -3.38
N PHE A 40 -0.05 5.53 -2.96
CA PHE A 40 -0.55 6.53 -2.01
C PHE A 40 -1.66 7.41 -2.59
N ASP A 41 -1.59 7.81 -3.86
CA ASP A 41 -2.68 8.53 -4.53
C ASP A 41 -3.99 7.72 -4.51
N ILE A 42 -3.89 6.39 -4.64
CA ILE A 42 -5.04 5.48 -4.54
C ILE A 42 -5.53 5.39 -3.09
N LEU A 43 -4.62 5.22 -2.13
CA LEU A 43 -4.95 5.17 -0.71
C LEU A 43 -5.64 6.44 -0.23
N ASP A 44 -5.36 7.58 -0.87
CA ASP A 44 -6.05 8.83 -0.56
C ASP A 44 -7.54 8.83 -0.91
N LEU A 45 -7.93 7.98 -1.87
CA LEU A 45 -9.33 7.68 -2.18
C LEU A 45 -9.95 6.69 -1.21
N GLY A 46 -9.13 5.87 -0.55
CA GLY A 46 -9.54 4.89 0.47
C GLY A 46 -8.78 3.55 0.36
N PRO A 47 -8.55 2.83 1.48
CA PRO A 47 -7.96 1.49 1.44
C PRO A 47 -8.80 0.47 0.64
N ASP A 48 -10.12 0.63 0.62
CA ASP A 48 -11.04 -0.19 -0.17
C ASP A 48 -10.85 0.01 -1.67
N GLU A 49 -10.57 1.25 -2.10
CA GLU A 49 -10.26 1.54 -3.50
C GLU A 49 -8.94 0.90 -3.93
N LEU A 50 -7.94 0.85 -3.04
CA LEU A 50 -6.71 0.11 -3.29
C LEU A 50 -7.00 -1.37 -3.52
N VAL A 51 -7.72 -2.02 -2.60
CA VAL A 51 -8.10 -3.43 -2.71
C VAL A 51 -8.88 -3.69 -4.01
N ARG A 52 -9.84 -2.82 -4.35
CA ARG A 52 -10.62 -2.94 -5.58
C ARG A 52 -9.74 -2.86 -6.83
N ARG A 53 -8.82 -1.89 -6.91
CA ARG A 53 -7.91 -1.74 -8.06
C ARG A 53 -6.92 -2.89 -8.18
N THR A 54 -6.41 -3.40 -7.05
CA THR A 54 -5.58 -4.60 -7.03
C THR A 54 -6.33 -5.78 -7.62
N ARG A 55 -7.58 -6.00 -7.19
CA ARG A 55 -8.42 -7.08 -7.72
C ARG A 55 -8.63 -6.97 -9.23
N VAL A 56 -8.94 -5.78 -9.73
CA VAL A 56 -9.13 -5.52 -11.18
C VAL A 56 -7.83 -5.78 -11.96
N ALA A 57 -6.68 -5.38 -11.43
CA ALA A 57 -5.39 -5.60 -12.09
C ALA A 57 -5.02 -7.08 -12.13
N ASP A 58 -5.22 -7.81 -11.02
CA ASP A 58 -4.97 -9.24 -10.94
C ASP A 58 -5.90 -10.05 -11.87
N GLU A 59 -7.18 -9.67 -11.98
CA GLU A 59 -8.14 -10.31 -12.89
C GLU A 59 -7.87 -10.00 -14.37
N GLY A 60 -7.39 -8.80 -14.67
CA GLY A 60 -7.05 -8.35 -16.02
C GLY A 60 -5.68 -8.83 -16.52
N ALA A 61 -4.84 -9.39 -15.66
CA ALA A 61 -3.52 -9.89 -16.02
C ALA A 61 -3.62 -11.13 -16.93
N THR A 62 -3.21 -10.98 -18.19
CA THR A 62 -3.20 -12.04 -19.20
C THR A 62 -1.92 -12.89 -19.18
N VAL A 63 -0.88 -12.39 -18.53
CA VAL A 63 0.39 -13.11 -18.32
C VAL A 63 0.26 -13.92 -17.03
N GLU A 64 0.62 -15.20 -17.06
CA GLU A 64 0.76 -15.99 -15.84
C GLU A 64 1.86 -15.38 -14.95
N LEU A 65 1.44 -14.52 -14.01
CA LEU A 65 2.31 -14.08 -12.92
C LEU A 65 2.67 -15.32 -12.11
N ARG A 66 3.97 -15.54 -11.89
CA ARG A 66 4.48 -16.70 -11.14
C ARG A 66 3.83 -16.75 -9.74
N GLY A 67 2.94 -17.72 -9.51
CA GLY A 67 2.22 -17.89 -8.24
C GLY A 67 0.70 -17.91 -8.38
N LYS A 68 -0.03 -17.58 -7.31
CA LYS A 68 -1.49 -17.46 -7.35
C LYS A 68 -1.88 -16.26 -8.21
N ARG A 69 -2.91 -16.44 -9.06
CA ARG A 69 -3.52 -15.37 -9.87
C ARG A 69 -4.18 -14.30 -9.00
N LEU A 70 -4.74 -14.71 -7.86
CA LEU A 70 -5.41 -13.87 -6.89
C LEU A 70 -4.84 -14.18 -5.51
N ASP A 71 -4.58 -13.13 -4.73
CA ASP A 71 -4.19 -13.25 -3.33
C ASP A 71 -5.07 -12.36 -2.45
N ASP A 72 -5.08 -12.61 -1.14
CA ASP A 72 -5.85 -11.79 -0.22
C ASP A 72 -5.17 -10.43 -0.02
N ALA A 73 -5.88 -9.36 -0.36
CA ALA A 73 -5.39 -7.99 -0.25
C ALA A 73 -5.99 -7.31 0.99
N THR A 74 -5.13 -6.86 1.89
CA THR A 74 -5.49 -6.03 3.05
C THR A 74 -4.62 -4.78 3.06
N ALA A 75 -5.24 -3.63 3.31
CA ALA A 75 -4.56 -2.36 3.45
C ALA A 75 -5.09 -1.59 4.66
N VAL A 76 -4.18 -1.00 5.43
CA VAL A 76 -4.47 -0.07 6.52
C VAL A 76 -3.76 1.23 6.22
N LEU A 77 -4.48 2.35 6.30
CA LEU A 77 -3.92 3.69 6.18
C LEU A 77 -4.03 4.42 7.52
N CYS A 78 -2.91 4.88 8.04
CA CYS A 78 -2.83 5.81 9.16
C CYS A 78 -2.47 7.20 8.61
N ARG A 79 -3.22 8.22 9.00
CA ARG A 79 -2.90 9.62 8.70
C ARG A 79 -2.51 10.31 9.99
N PHE A 80 -1.39 11.03 9.96
CA PHE A 80 -1.01 11.91 11.04
C PHE A 80 -1.76 13.23 10.84
N VAL A 81 -2.57 13.59 11.82
CA VAL A 81 -3.16 14.92 11.90
C VAL A 81 -2.22 15.76 12.75
N ASP A 82 -1.90 16.98 12.28
CA ASP A 82 -1.31 17.98 13.15
C ASP A 82 -2.36 18.33 14.19
N THR A 83 -2.33 17.63 15.32
CA THR A 83 -2.94 18.13 16.53
C THR A 83 -2.05 19.26 17.02
N ASP A 84 -2.37 20.48 16.60
CA ASP A 84 -2.21 21.61 17.49
C ASP A 84 -3.00 21.27 18.76
N ILE A 85 -2.33 20.64 19.73
CA ILE A 85 -2.83 20.54 21.09
C ILE A 85 -2.55 21.92 21.69
N PRO A 86 -3.57 22.76 21.95
CA PRO A 86 -3.37 24.03 22.63
C PRO A 86 -2.81 23.85 24.04
#